data_AF-A0A931HLZ1-F1
#
_entry.id   AF-A0A931HLZ1-F1
#
_cell.length_a   1.000
_cell.length_b   1.000
_cell.length_c   1.000
_cell.angle_alpha   90.00
_cell.angle_beta   90.00
_cell.angle_gamma   90.00
#
_symmetry.space_group_name_H-M   'P 1'
#
loop_
_entity.id
_entity.type
_entity.pdbx_description
1 polymer ?
#
loop_
_entity_poly.entity_id
_entity_poly.type
_entity_poly.pdbx_seq_one_letter_code
_entity_poly.pdbx_strand_id
1 'polypeptide(L)'
;MPEGSTFDVELPDGEIVTELTPGWAPAGWKPEGNYVEMLGTTDFVWPTTRKTYKSRSAAKKRADLLRRYGAECVIQRSSRITWPEIEESEA
;
A
#
# COMPACT_ATOMS: atom_id res chain seq x y z
N MET A 1 2.66 -6.46 -6.22
CA MET A 1 2.60 -5.45 -7.31
C MET A 1 2.80 -6.20 -8.63
N PRO A 2 2.33 -5.71 -9.78
CA PRO A 2 2.58 -6.37 -11.06
C PRO A 2 4.08 -6.43 -11.37
N GLU A 3 4.51 -7.48 -12.06
CA GLU A 3 5.90 -7.69 -12.42
C GLU A 3 6.40 -6.55 -13.34
N GLY A 4 7.64 -6.11 -13.13
CA GLY A 4 8.25 -4.99 -13.89
C GLY A 4 7.72 -3.60 -13.53
N SER A 5 6.81 -3.48 -12.55
CA SER A 5 6.37 -2.18 -12.03
C SER A 5 7.33 -1.57 -11.03
N THR A 6 8.15 -2.40 -10.39
CA THR A 6 9.11 -1.97 -9.38
C THR A 6 10.44 -2.67 -9.57
N PHE A 7 11.49 -2.03 -9.09
CA PHE A 7 12.83 -2.59 -8.99
C PHE A 7 13.39 -2.35 -7.58
N ASP A 8 14.20 -3.28 -7.12
CA ASP A 8 14.83 -3.18 -5.80
C ASP A 8 16.18 -2.48 -5.92
N VAL A 9 16.40 -1.48 -5.08
CA VAL A 9 17.64 -0.72 -4.96
C VAL A 9 18.24 -0.98 -3.59
N GLU A 10 19.52 -1.36 -3.56
CA GLU A 10 20.28 -1.50 -2.33
C GLU A 10 20.89 -0.13 -1.97
N LEU A 11 20.52 0.37 -0.79
CA LEU A 11 21.05 1.61 -0.24
C LEU A 11 22.44 1.39 0.38
N PRO A 12 23.24 2.45 0.58
CA PRO A 12 24.59 2.34 1.16
C PRO A 12 24.64 1.76 2.58
N ASP A 13 23.53 1.75 3.30
CA ASP A 13 23.37 1.16 4.63
C ASP A 13 22.92 -0.31 4.59
N GLY A 14 22.78 -0.89 3.40
CA GLY A 14 22.31 -2.26 3.16
C GLY A 14 20.80 -2.43 3.22
N GLU A 15 20.02 -1.33 3.32
CA GLU A 15 18.56 -1.41 3.21
C GLU A 15 18.14 -1.62 1.74
N ILE A 16 17.27 -2.60 1.49
CA ILE A 16 16.67 -2.81 0.18
C ILE A 16 15.36 -2.02 0.12
N VAL A 17 15.31 -1.02 -0.75
CA VAL A 17 14.10 -0.24 -1.04
C VAL A 17 13.54 -0.61 -2.41
N THR A 18 12.24 -0.86 -2.44
CA THR A 18 11.50 -1.12 -3.67
C THR A 18 11.00 0.21 -4.25
N GLU A 19 11.54 0.59 -5.41
CA GLU A 19 11.16 1.82 -6.13
C GLU A 19 10.33 1.51 -7.37
N LEU A 20 9.56 2.51 -7.84
CA LEU A 20 8.78 2.40 -9.07
C LEU A 20 9.70 2.52 -10.28
N THR A 21 9.58 1.58 -11.23
CA THR A 21 10.31 1.64 -12.50
C THR A 21 10.01 2.95 -13.23
N PRO A 22 11.02 3.76 -13.60
CA PRO A 22 10.79 5.04 -14.26
C PRO A 22 9.96 4.91 -15.54
N GLY A 23 8.93 5.74 -15.68
CA GLY A 23 8.01 5.71 -16.82
C GLY A 23 7.00 4.55 -16.82
N TRP A 24 7.02 3.68 -15.82
CA TRP A 24 6.00 2.65 -15.68
C TRP A 24 4.68 3.25 -15.21
N ALA A 25 3.60 2.89 -15.90
CA ALA A 25 2.24 3.19 -15.48
C ALA A 25 1.32 2.01 -15.82
N PRO A 26 0.22 1.80 -15.07
CA PRO A 26 -0.79 0.82 -15.44
C PRO A 26 -1.38 1.13 -16.81
N ALA A 27 -1.79 0.09 -17.55
CA ALA A 27 -2.38 0.26 -18.88
C ALA A 27 -3.62 1.18 -18.84
N GLY A 28 -3.61 2.24 -19.67
CA GLY A 28 -4.70 3.22 -19.74
C GLY A 28 -4.77 4.17 -18.55
N TRP A 29 -3.79 4.15 -17.64
CA TRP A 29 -3.70 5.12 -16.56
C TRP A 29 -3.31 6.50 -17.09
N LYS A 30 -3.94 7.54 -16.54
CA LYS A 30 -3.60 8.94 -16.76
C LYS A 30 -3.84 9.71 -15.45
N PRO A 31 -3.09 10.78 -15.18
CA PRO A 31 -3.39 11.66 -14.06
C PRO A 31 -4.76 12.33 -14.30
N GLU A 32 -5.63 12.31 -13.29
CA GLU A 32 -6.99 12.90 -13.37
C GLU A 32 -7.24 13.88 -12.22
N GLY A 33 -8.09 14.87 -12.45
CA GLY A 33 -8.43 15.88 -11.44
C GLY A 33 -7.23 16.70 -10.99
N ASN A 34 -7.03 16.81 -9.68
CA ASN A 34 -5.94 17.56 -9.06
C ASN A 34 -4.69 16.71 -8.77
N TYR A 35 -4.52 15.57 -9.45
CA TYR A 35 -3.39 14.65 -9.22
C TYR A 35 -2.03 15.36 -9.33
N VAL A 36 -1.84 16.14 -10.39
CA VAL A 36 -0.59 16.88 -10.65
C VAL A 36 -0.35 17.95 -9.60
N GLU A 37 -1.39 18.63 -9.14
CA GLU A 37 -1.29 19.63 -8.05
C GLU A 37 -0.91 18.98 -6.72
N MET A 38 -1.43 17.78 -6.44
CA MET A 38 -1.19 17.07 -5.19
C MET A 38 0.19 16.41 -5.12
N LEU A 39 0.67 15.86 -6.23
CA LEU A 39 1.89 15.05 -6.27
C LEU A 39 3.07 15.76 -6.94
N GLY A 40 2.82 16.88 -7.63
CA GLY A 40 3.85 17.62 -8.37
C GLY A 40 4.39 16.89 -9.60
N THR A 41 3.79 15.76 -9.98
CA THR A 41 4.21 14.95 -11.14
C THR A 41 3.01 14.43 -11.93
N THR A 42 3.23 14.23 -13.22
CA THR A 42 2.32 13.51 -14.13
C THR A 42 2.55 12.00 -14.12
N ASP A 43 3.66 11.55 -13.53
CA ASP A 43 4.00 10.14 -13.49
C ASP A 43 3.11 9.38 -12.50
N PHE A 44 2.95 8.09 -12.77
CA PHE A 44 2.24 7.22 -11.84
C PHE A 44 3.03 7.13 -10.54
N VAL A 45 2.32 7.17 -9.42
CA VAL A 45 2.90 6.98 -8.09
C VAL A 45 2.12 5.88 -7.39
N TRP A 46 2.82 4.81 -6.98
CA TRP A 46 2.17 3.74 -6.23
C TRP A 46 1.56 4.29 -4.95
N PRO A 47 0.27 4.03 -4.71
CA PRO A 47 -0.33 4.47 -3.47
C PRO A 47 0.27 3.76 -2.25
N THR A 48 0.56 4.50 -1.17
CA THR A 48 1.21 3.92 0.03
C THR A 48 0.49 2.70 0.60
N THR A 49 1.29 1.71 1.02
CA THR A 49 0.88 0.43 1.64
C THR A 49 0.90 0.47 3.16
N ARG A 50 1.48 1.53 3.78
CA ARG A 50 1.64 1.64 5.24
C ARG A 50 0.36 2.04 5.99
N LYS A 51 -0.78 2.13 5.28
CA LYS A 51 -2.03 2.63 5.85
C LYS A 51 -2.92 1.47 6.33
N THR A 52 -3.30 1.52 7.60
CA THR A 52 -4.33 0.63 8.17
C THR A 52 -5.73 1.22 7.99
N TYR A 53 -6.71 0.36 7.68
CA TYR A 53 -8.10 0.76 7.45
C TYR A 53 -9.00 0.23 8.57
N LYS A 54 -9.76 1.13 9.22
CA LYS A 54 -10.66 0.77 10.33
C LYS A 54 -11.91 0.00 9.90
N SER A 55 -12.26 0.00 8.61
CA SER A 55 -13.45 -0.68 8.08
C SER A 55 -13.11 -1.57 6.89
N ARG A 56 -13.79 -2.74 6.82
CA ARG A 56 -13.66 -3.69 5.70
C ARG A 56 -14.02 -3.05 4.36
N SER A 57 -15.06 -2.20 4.33
CA SER A 57 -15.52 -1.53 3.11
C SER A 57 -14.48 -0.53 2.59
N ALA A 58 -13.78 0.20 3.47
CA ALA A 58 -12.68 1.08 3.06
C ALA A 58 -11.47 0.29 2.55
N ALA A 59 -11.09 -0.79 3.25
CA ALA A 59 -10.03 -1.69 2.81
C ALA A 59 -10.36 -2.31 1.43
N LYS A 60 -11.62 -2.69 1.19
CA LYS A 60 -12.07 -3.22 -0.09
C LYS A 60 -11.96 -2.20 -1.22
N LYS A 61 -12.44 -0.96 -1.03
CA LYS A 61 -12.28 0.11 -2.03
C LYS A 61 -10.82 0.31 -2.43
N ARG A 62 -9.91 0.21 -1.44
CA ARG A 62 -8.47 0.30 -1.70
C ARG A 62 -7.95 -0.90 -2.50
N ALA A 63 -8.31 -2.11 -2.09
CA ALA A 63 -7.91 -3.33 -2.81
C ALA A 63 -8.43 -3.32 -4.25
N ASP A 64 -9.67 -2.88 -4.47
CA ASP A 64 -10.26 -2.79 -5.81
C ASP A 64 -9.53 -1.76 -6.68
N LEU A 65 -9.10 -0.63 -6.10
CA LEU A 65 -8.25 0.35 -6.80
C LEU A 65 -6.89 -0.24 -7.19
N LEU A 66 -6.22 -0.91 -6.26
CA LEU A 66 -4.91 -1.52 -6.51
C LEU A 66 -4.99 -2.64 -7.55
N ARG A 67 -6.06 -3.44 -7.53
CA ARG A 67 -6.34 -4.46 -8.56
C ARG A 67 -6.54 -3.86 -9.94
N ARG A 68 -7.20 -2.69 -10.05
CA ARG A 68 -7.32 -1.97 -11.33
C ARG A 68 -5.96 -1.54 -11.89
N TYR A 69 -4.98 -1.31 -11.01
CA TYR A 69 -3.60 -1.03 -11.41
C TYR A 69 -2.77 -2.29 -11.69
N GLY A 70 -3.39 -3.48 -11.65
CA GLY A 70 -2.73 -4.75 -11.92
C GLY A 70 -2.07 -5.39 -10.70
N ALA A 71 -2.26 -4.86 -9.49
CA ALA A 71 -1.69 -5.47 -8.29
C ALA A 71 -2.57 -6.59 -7.74
N GLU A 72 -1.94 -7.69 -7.32
CA GLU A 72 -2.58 -8.67 -6.46
C GLU A 72 -2.76 -8.11 -5.03
N CYS A 73 -3.92 -8.30 -4.44
CA CYS A 73 -4.28 -7.74 -3.14
C CYS A 73 -5.05 -8.74 -2.28
N VAL A 74 -4.57 -8.95 -1.05
CA VAL A 74 -5.22 -9.75 -0.02
C VAL A 74 -5.71 -8.82 1.08
N ILE A 75 -7.00 -8.90 1.44
CA ILE A 75 -7.55 -8.15 2.57
C ILE A 75 -7.51 -9.06 3.79
N GLN A 76 -6.63 -8.73 4.74
CA GLN A 76 -6.57 -9.42 6.02
C GLN A 76 -7.35 -8.64 7.08
N ARG A 77 -8.10 -9.36 7.91
CA ARG A 77 -8.74 -8.81 9.12
C ARG A 77 -7.71 -8.88 10.24
N SER A 78 -7.53 -7.80 10.99
CA SER A 78 -6.74 -7.87 12.22
C SER A 78 -7.34 -8.89 13.18
N SER A 79 -6.50 -9.71 13.80
CA SER A 79 -6.92 -10.57 14.90
C SER A 79 -7.58 -9.73 15.98
N ARG A 80 -8.59 -10.29 16.65
CA ARG A 80 -9.18 -9.64 17.82
C ARG A 80 -8.10 -9.59 18.90
N ILE A 81 -7.83 -8.40 19.44
CA ILE A 81 -6.92 -8.26 20.58
C ILE A 81 -7.56 -8.99 21.75
N THR A 82 -6.88 -10.01 22.27
CA THR A 82 -7.22 -10.71 23.51
C THR A 82 -6.23 -10.24 24.57
N TRP A 83 -6.75 -9.49 25.56
CA TRP A 83 -5.95 -9.15 26.73
C TRP A 83 -5.87 -10.37 27.64
N PRO A 84 -4.70 -10.71 28.20
CA PRO A 84 -4.62 -11.72 29.24
C PRO A 84 -5.41 -11.26 30.47
N GLU A 85 -6.14 -12.17 31.12
CA GLU A 85 -6.66 -11.92 32.46
C GLU A 85 -5.46 -11.77 33.40
N ILE A 86 -5.34 -10.59 34.00
CA ILE A 86 -4.41 -10.38 35.09
C ILE A 86 -5.09 -11.01 36.30
N GLU A 87 -4.64 -12.19 36.73
CA GLU A 87 -4.98 -12.68 38.06
C GLU A 87 -4.43 -11.65 39.05
N GLU A 88 -5.30 -10.77 39.54
CA GLU A 88 -5.03 -9.97 40.73
C GLU A 88 -4.86 -10.98 41.87
N SER A 89 -3.61 -11.41 42.08
CA SER A 89 -3.23 -12.17 43.26
C SER A 89 -3.51 -11.28 44.46
N GLU A 90 -4.59 -11.58 45.19
CA GLU A 90 -4.96 -10.91 46.43
C GLU A 90 -3.74 -10.86 47.37
N ALA A 91 -3.43 -9.65 47.85
CA ALA A 91 -2.40 -9.37 48.85
C ALA A 91 -3.07 -9.06 50.20
#